data_AF-A0A935TJD3-F1
#
_entry.id   AF-A0A935TJD3-F1
#
_cell.length_a   1.000
_cell.length_b   1.000
_cell.length_c   1.000
_cell.angle_alpha   90.00
_cell.angle_beta   90.00
_cell.angle_gamma   90.00
#
_symmetry.space_group_name_H-M   'P 1'
#
loop_
_entity.id
_entity.type
_entity.pdbx_description
1 polymer ?
#
loop_
_entity_poly.entity_id
_entity_poly.type
_entity_poly.pdbx_seq_one_letter_code
_entity_poly.pdbx_strand_id
1 'polypeptide(L)'
;MLWIKSLHIVFVTSWFAGLFYLPRIFVNLAMVPEGSSAEHARLILMANKLYRFMTILAVPAVGFGLWLWLYYGIGLRGLNGWMHTKLFLVVLALGYHHSCGRLLKKFQSAPNNYASHRSHIWYRWYNELPVLLLLAIVILVVLKPF
;
A
#
# COMPACT_ATOMS: atom_id res chain seq x y z
N MET A 1 4.53 14.73 21.05
CA MET A 1 3.80 13.45 21.24
C MET A 1 2.50 13.40 20.46
N LEU A 2 1.45 14.11 20.90
CA LEU A 2 0.09 14.00 20.33
C LEU A 2 0.03 14.44 18.86
N TRP A 3 0.63 15.57 18.51
CA TRP A 3 0.69 16.05 17.13
C TRP A 3 1.37 15.07 16.16
N ILE A 4 2.53 14.54 16.53
CA ILE A 4 3.26 13.57 15.69
C ILE A 4 2.45 12.29 15.52
N LYS A 5 1.76 11.84 16.57
CA LYS A 5 0.86 10.68 16.52
C LYS A 5 -0.33 10.95 15.58
N SER A 6 -0.97 12.11 15.68
CA SER A 6 -2.06 12.50 14.79
C SER A 6 -1.62 12.59 13.34
N LEU A 7 -0.48 13.25 13.07
CA LEU A 7 0.09 13.33 11.72
C LEU A 7 0.42 11.94 11.17
N HIS A 8 1.08 11.09 11.96
CA HIS A 8 1.35 9.71 11.56
C HIS A 8 0.07 8.97 11.13
N ILE A 9 -1.01 9.06 11.92
CA ILE A 9 -2.29 8.43 11.60
C ILE A 9 -2.87 9.00 10.30
N VAL A 10 -2.85 10.32 10.12
CA VAL A 10 -3.35 10.97 8.89
C VAL A 10 -2.57 10.49 7.66
N PHE A 11 -1.24 10.45 7.73
CA PHE A 11 -0.39 10.01 6.63
C PHE A 11 -0.52 8.50 6.34
N VAL A 12 -0.61 7.66 7.37
CA VAL A 12 -0.87 6.22 7.20
C VAL A 12 -2.22 5.99 6.54
N THR A 13 -3.27 6.64 7.03
CA THR A 13 -4.64 6.50 6.47
C THR A 13 -4.68 6.96 5.01
N SER A 14 -4.06 8.11 4.71
CA SER A 14 -3.99 8.64 3.35
C SER A 14 -3.16 7.76 2.41
N TRP A 15 -2.07 7.16 2.91
CA TRP A 15 -1.26 6.21 2.15
C TRP A 15 -2.03 4.92 1.86
N PHE A 16 -2.71 4.35 2.86
CA PHE A 16 -3.52 3.14 2.70
C PHE A 16 -4.70 3.36 1.74
N ALA A 17 -5.31 4.55 1.71
CA ALA A 17 -6.31 4.89 0.69
C ALA A 17 -5.77 4.71 -0.74
N GLY A 18 -4.52 5.10 -0.99
CA GLY A 18 -3.83 4.84 -2.25
C GLY A 18 -3.59 3.34 -2.50
N LEU A 19 -3.17 2.59 -1.48
CA LEU A 19 -2.95 1.15 -1.57
C LEU A 19 -4.24 0.35 -1.82
N PHE A 20 -5.41 0.84 -1.40
CA PHE A 20 -6.70 0.25 -1.75
C PHE A 20 -7.11 0.53 -3.18
N TYR A 21 -6.85 1.74 -3.67
CA TYR A 21 -7.38 2.17 -4.96
C TYR A 21 -6.49 1.76 -6.14
N LEU A 22 -5.17 1.73 -5.98
CA LEU A 22 -4.25 1.41 -7.07
C LEU A 22 -4.40 -0.04 -7.61
N PRO A 23 -4.52 -1.09 -6.78
CA PRO A 23 -4.80 -2.46 -7.23
C PRO A 23 -6.11 -2.58 -8.00
N ARG A 24 -7.13 -1.82 -7.59
CA ARG A 24 -8.41 -1.75 -8.29
C ARG A 24 -8.26 -1.18 -9.69
N ILE A 25 -7.38 -0.18 -9.88
CA ILE A 25 -7.03 0.30 -11.22
C ILE A 25 -6.35 -0.80 -12.03
N PHE A 26 -5.50 -1.64 -11.44
CA PHE A 26 -4.89 -2.78 -12.15
C PHE A 26 -5.90 -3.82 -12.61
N VAL A 27 -6.94 -4.10 -11.81
CA VAL A 27 -8.06 -4.97 -12.24
C VAL A 27 -8.74 -4.37 -13.48
N ASN A 28 -9.02 -3.06 -13.46
CA ASN A 28 -9.62 -2.36 -14.60
C ASN A 28 -8.70 -2.37 -15.83
N LEU A 29 -7.40 -2.14 -15.66
CA LEU A 29 -6.41 -2.21 -16.74
C LEU A 29 -6.36 -3.60 -17.38
N ALA A 30 -6.48 -4.66 -16.58
CA ALA A 30 -6.50 -6.04 -17.08
C ALA A 30 -7.80 -6.41 -17.82
N MET A 31 -8.88 -5.64 -17.66
CA MET A 31 -10.17 -5.85 -18.34
C MET A 31 -10.34 -4.98 -19.60
N VAL A 32 -9.38 -4.10 -19.92
CA VAL A 32 -9.47 -3.24 -21.12
C VAL A 32 -9.43 -4.12 -22.38
N PRO A 33 -10.42 -4.03 -23.28
CA PRO A 33 -10.42 -4.79 -24.53
C PRO A 33 -9.25 -4.41 -25.46
N GLU A 34 -8.78 -5.38 -26.24
CA GLU A 34 -7.78 -5.12 -27.28
C GLU A 34 -8.31 -4.08 -28.28
N GLY A 35 -7.53 -3.01 -28.51
CA GLY A 35 -7.89 -1.89 -29.38
C GLY A 35 -8.36 -0.61 -28.66
N SER A 36 -8.69 -0.66 -27.37
CA SER A 36 -9.09 0.52 -26.59
C SER A 36 -7.88 1.27 -25.99
N SER A 37 -7.04 1.84 -26.87
CA SER A 37 -5.78 2.51 -26.47
C SER A 37 -6.00 3.76 -25.61
N ALA A 38 -7.07 4.51 -25.85
CA ALA A 38 -7.41 5.72 -25.11
C ALA A 38 -7.79 5.44 -23.65
N GLU A 39 -8.57 4.38 -23.39
CA GLU A 39 -8.95 3.98 -22.04
C GLU A 39 -7.74 3.47 -21.25
N HIS A 40 -6.91 2.64 -21.86
CA HIS A 40 -5.67 2.15 -21.25
C HIS A 40 -4.75 3.31 -20.86
N ALA A 41 -4.51 4.26 -21.78
CA ALA A 41 -3.66 5.42 -21.51
C ALA A 41 -4.19 6.27 -20.34
N ARG A 42 -5.51 6.49 -20.28
CA ARG A 42 -6.15 7.24 -19.19
C ARG A 42 -6.02 6.54 -17.85
N LEU A 43 -6.22 5.23 -17.79
CA LEU A 43 -6.07 4.43 -16.57
C LEU A 43 -4.62 4.41 -16.08
N ILE A 44 -3.65 4.28 -16.99
CA ILE A 44 -2.21 4.36 -16.66
C ILE A 44 -1.85 5.74 -16.09
N LEU A 45 -2.36 6.82 -16.69
CA LEU A 45 -2.15 8.17 -16.19
C LEU A 45 -2.70 8.33 -14.77
N MET A 46 -3.92 7.85 -14.51
CA MET A 46 -4.53 7.88 -13.19
C MET A 46 -3.72 7.07 -12.18
N ALA A 47 -3.30 5.85 -12.54
CA ALA A 47 -2.48 4.99 -11.70
C ALA A 47 -1.12 5.63 -11.37
N ASN A 48 -0.48 6.30 -12.33
CA ASN A 48 0.78 7.03 -12.11
C ASN A 48 0.62 8.20 -11.14
N LYS A 49 -0.40 9.04 -11.34
CA LYS A 49 -0.67 10.16 -10.44
C LYS A 49 -0.92 9.67 -9.02
N LEU A 50 -1.73 8.62 -8.88
CA LEU A 50 -2.02 8.00 -7.59
C LEU A 50 -0.79 7.39 -6.94
N TYR A 51 0.02 6.62 -7.69
CA TYR A 51 1.24 6.01 -7.18
C TYR A 51 2.23 7.06 -6.67
N ARG A 52 2.39 8.18 -7.41
CA ARG A 52 3.25 9.29 -6.98
C ARG A 52 2.71 9.93 -5.71
N PHE A 53 1.42 10.22 -5.66
CA PHE A 53 0.77 10.85 -4.51
C PHE A 53 0.88 9.96 -3.25
N MET A 54 0.54 8.68 -3.36
CA MET A 54 0.60 7.75 -2.24
C MET A 54 2.05 7.52 -1.77
N THR A 55 3.04 7.58 -2.67
CA THR A 55 4.47 7.50 -2.31
C THR A 55 4.93 8.72 -1.51
N ILE A 56 4.52 9.93 -1.93
CA ILE A 56 4.82 11.16 -1.19
C ILE A 56 4.23 11.11 0.23
N LEU A 57 3.08 10.47 0.42
CA LEU A 57 2.44 10.29 1.73
C LEU A 57 3.04 9.14 2.55
N ALA A 58 3.53 8.08 1.89
CA ALA A 58 4.16 6.94 2.56
C ALA A 58 5.43 7.35 3.31
N VAL A 59 6.24 8.25 2.74
CA VAL A 59 7.50 8.73 3.33
C VAL A 59 7.29 9.36 4.73
N PRO A 60 6.45 10.39 4.90
CA PRO A 60 6.17 10.94 6.22
C PRO A 60 5.40 9.95 7.11
N ALA A 61 4.55 9.07 6.55
CA ALA A 61 3.89 8.03 7.35
C ALA A 61 4.91 7.15 8.08
N VAL A 62 5.89 6.62 7.36
CA VAL A 62 6.97 5.80 7.93
C VAL A 62 7.90 6.65 8.80
N GLY A 63 8.26 7.86 8.35
CA GLY A 63 9.11 8.78 9.09
C GLY A 63 8.56 9.12 10.48
N PHE A 64 7.28 9.51 10.57
CA PHE A 64 6.65 9.75 11.87
C PHE A 64 6.49 8.46 12.68
N GLY A 65 6.27 7.32 12.04
CA GLY A 65 6.24 6.02 12.72
C GLY A 65 7.58 5.68 13.39
N LEU A 66 8.68 5.87 12.68
CA LEU A 66 10.03 5.69 13.19
C LEU A 66 10.38 6.72 14.27
N TRP A 67 9.94 7.98 14.12
CA TRP A 67 10.10 9.00 15.16
C TRP A 67 9.39 8.59 16.45
N LEU A 68 8.12 8.18 16.37
CA LEU A 68 7.34 7.70 17.52
C LEU A 68 8.00 6.49 18.20
N TRP A 69 8.62 5.61 17.42
CA TRP A 69 9.32 4.45 17.95
C TRP A 69 10.65 4.84 18.60
N LEU A 70 11.60 5.41 17.85
CA LEU A 70 12.99 5.63 18.30
C LEU A 70 13.14 6.78 19.31
N TYR A 71 12.48 7.92 19.09
CA TYR A 71 12.66 9.11 19.93
C TYR A 71 11.78 9.07 21.18
N TYR A 72 10.55 8.55 21.05
CA TYR A 72 9.59 8.52 22.15
C TYR A 72 9.50 7.16 22.84
N GLY A 73 10.22 6.15 22.35
CA GLY A 73 10.35 4.86 23.03
C GLY A 73 9.06 4.05 23.05
N ILE A 74 8.09 4.34 22.18
CA ILE A 74 6.81 3.63 22.16
C ILE A 74 7.08 2.17 21.79
N GLY A 75 6.84 1.25 22.74
CA GLY A 75 7.10 -0.20 22.58
C GLY A 75 8.57 -0.63 22.67
N LEU A 76 9.45 0.22 23.22
CA LEU A 76 10.84 -0.15 23.58
C LEU A 76 11.00 -0.58 25.06
N ARG A 77 9.96 -0.42 25.90
CA ARG A 77 10.00 -0.79 27.33
C ARG A 77 9.31 -2.14 27.54
N GLY A 78 10.08 -3.18 27.87
CA GLY A 78 9.59 -4.55 28.15
C GLY A 78 9.61 -5.52 26.96
N LEU A 79 9.22 -6.78 27.20
CA LEU A 79 8.96 -7.79 26.16
C LEU A 79 7.76 -7.34 25.31
N ASN A 80 8.00 -6.73 24.15
CA ASN A 80 6.94 -6.20 23.26
C ASN A 80 6.91 -6.95 21.92
N GLY A 81 6.46 -8.20 21.92
CA GLY A 81 6.36 -8.97 20.67
C GLY A 81 5.39 -8.32 19.68
N TRP A 82 4.39 -7.57 20.16
CA TRP A 82 3.47 -6.81 19.30
C TRP A 82 4.20 -5.76 18.46
N MET A 83 5.26 -5.14 18.98
CA MET A 83 6.02 -4.12 18.26
C MET A 83 6.82 -4.74 17.10
N HIS A 84 7.47 -5.87 17.33
CA HIS A 84 8.18 -6.61 16.28
C HIS A 84 7.22 -7.07 15.17
N THR A 85 6.06 -7.59 15.57
CA THR A 85 5.01 -7.98 14.62
C THR A 85 4.52 -6.78 13.81
N LYS A 86 4.36 -5.61 14.46
CA LYS A 86 3.94 -4.38 13.78
C LYS A 86 4.98 -3.93 12.76
N LEU A 87 6.26 -3.93 13.13
CA LEU A 87 7.34 -3.57 12.22
C LEU A 87 7.40 -4.51 11.01
N PHE A 88 7.21 -5.82 11.23
CA PHE A 88 7.10 -6.78 10.14
C PHE A 88 5.94 -6.46 9.19
N LEU A 89 4.75 -6.14 9.71
CA LEU A 89 3.60 -5.73 8.88
C LEU A 89 3.86 -4.41 8.11
N VAL A 90 4.59 -3.45 8.70
CA VAL A 90 4.99 -2.22 8.01
C VAL A 90 5.96 -2.53 6.86
N VAL A 91 6.92 -3.44 7.07
CA VAL A 91 7.82 -3.90 6.01
C VAL A 91 7.04 -4.58 4.89
N LEU A 92 6.06 -5.42 5.22
CA LEU A 92 5.15 -6.02 4.24
C LEU A 92 4.35 -4.96 3.47
N ALA A 93 3.85 -3.92 4.14
CA ALA A 93 3.14 -2.81 3.50
C ALA A 93 4.03 -2.06 2.49
N LEU A 94 5.29 -1.82 2.86
CA LEU A 94 6.27 -1.19 1.98
C LEU A 94 6.63 -2.10 0.79
N GLY A 95 6.80 -3.40 1.04
CA GLY A 95 7.02 -4.40 -0.01
C GLY A 95 5.85 -4.44 -1.00
N TYR A 96 4.62 -4.38 -0.50
CA TYR A 96 3.41 -4.32 -1.30
C TYR A 96 3.32 -3.03 -2.12
N HIS A 97 3.59 -1.87 -1.50
CA HIS A 97 3.67 -0.58 -2.20
C HIS A 97 4.66 -0.64 -3.37
N HIS A 98 5.85 -1.19 -3.14
CA HIS A 98 6.86 -1.34 -4.20
C HIS A 98 6.44 -2.33 -5.28
N SER A 99 5.77 -3.43 -4.91
CA SER A 99 5.17 -4.37 -5.85
C SER A 99 4.17 -3.68 -6.77
N CYS A 100 3.31 -2.80 -6.24
CA CYS A 100 2.39 -2.01 -7.05
C CYS A 100 3.12 -1.11 -8.06
N GLY A 101 4.23 -0.49 -7.66
CA GLY A 101 5.07 0.30 -8.56
C GLY A 101 5.68 -0.54 -9.69
N ARG A 102 6.13 -1.76 -9.38
CA ARG A 102 6.62 -2.71 -10.40
C ARG A 102 5.52 -3.13 -11.37
N LEU A 103 4.32 -3.44 -10.87
CA LEU A 103 3.17 -3.78 -11.71
C LEU A 103 2.80 -2.63 -12.64
N LEU A 104 2.73 -1.40 -12.11
CA LEU A 104 2.44 -0.21 -12.89
C LEU A 104 3.43 -0.01 -14.05
N LYS A 105 4.73 -0.19 -13.79
CA LYS A 105 5.76 -0.15 -14.85
C LYS A 105 5.54 -1.23 -15.91
N LYS A 106 5.15 -2.44 -15.52
CA LYS A 106 4.88 -3.54 -16.45
C LYS A 106 3.69 -3.24 -17.37
N PHE A 107 2.59 -2.70 -16.81
CA PHE A 107 1.44 -2.27 -17.61
C PHE A 107 1.79 -1.12 -18.57
N GLN A 108 2.75 -0.26 -18.23
CA GLN A 108 3.24 0.78 -19.14
C GLN A 108 4.06 0.23 -20.29
N SER A 109 4.95 -0.74 -20.02
CA SER A 109 5.89 -1.26 -21.01
C SER A 109 5.28 -2.29 -21.96
N ALA A 110 4.22 -3.00 -21.54
CA ALA A 110 3.64 -4.08 -22.33
C ALA A 110 2.12 -4.21 -22.13
N PRO A 111 1.30 -3.32 -22.74
CA PRO A 111 -0.16 -3.29 -22.56
C PRO A 111 -0.83 -4.63 -22.89
N ASN A 112 -0.39 -5.28 -23.98
CA ASN A 112 -1.05 -6.47 -24.53
C ASN A 112 -0.59 -7.79 -23.89
N ASN A 113 0.63 -7.85 -23.31
CA ASN A 113 1.19 -9.08 -22.75
C ASN A 113 0.81 -9.31 -21.28
N TYR A 114 0.54 -8.26 -20.51
CA TYR A 114 0.31 -8.40 -19.07
C TYR A 114 -1.12 -8.83 -18.73
N ALA A 115 -2.12 -8.38 -19.51
CA ALA A 115 -3.48 -8.89 -19.45
C ALA A 115 -3.57 -10.41 -19.78
N SER A 116 -2.64 -10.91 -20.61
CA SER A 116 -2.60 -12.30 -21.07
C SER A 116 -1.99 -13.30 -20.05
N HIS A 117 -1.05 -12.88 -19.19
CA HIS A 117 -0.30 -13.82 -18.32
C HIS A 117 -0.81 -13.99 -16.89
N ARG A 118 -1.70 -13.13 -16.39
CA ARG A 118 -2.25 -13.21 -15.02
C ARG A 118 -3.77 -13.22 -15.09
N SER A 119 -4.39 -14.33 -14.69
CA SER A 119 -5.85 -14.45 -14.62
C SER A 119 -6.45 -13.32 -13.78
N HIS A 120 -7.59 -12.78 -14.21
CA HIS A 120 -8.39 -11.76 -13.52
C HIS A 120 -8.58 -12.05 -12.00
N ILE A 121 -8.60 -13.33 -11.63
CA ILE A 121 -8.70 -13.81 -10.24
C ILE A 121 -7.49 -13.36 -9.42
N TRP A 122 -6.29 -13.36 -9.99
CA TRP A 122 -5.07 -12.93 -9.31
C TRP A 122 -5.13 -11.45 -8.93
N TYR A 123 -5.61 -10.58 -9.82
CA TYR A 123 -5.74 -9.15 -9.52
C TYR A 123 -6.82 -8.86 -8.48
N ARG A 124 -7.89 -9.68 -8.40
CA ARG A 124 -8.90 -9.58 -7.33
C ARG A 124 -8.30 -9.91 -5.98
N TRP A 125 -7.59 -11.04 -5.86
CA TRP A 125 -6.87 -11.36 -4.61
C TRP A 125 -5.83 -10.31 -4.26
N TYR A 126 -5.11 -9.78 -5.25
CA TYR A 126 -4.17 -8.69 -5.06
C TYR A 126 -4.88 -7.43 -4.52
N ASN A 127 -6.10 -7.14 -4.96
CA ASN A 127 -6.91 -6.03 -4.44
C ASN A 127 -7.35 -6.21 -2.97
N GLU A 128 -7.50 -7.45 -2.49
CA GLU A 128 -7.89 -7.74 -1.10
C GLU A 128 -6.70 -7.69 -0.11
N LEU A 129 -5.46 -7.87 -0.59
CA LEU A 129 -4.26 -7.86 0.26
C LEU A 129 -4.11 -6.62 1.16
N PRO A 130 -4.31 -5.38 0.67
CA PRO A 130 -4.24 -4.19 1.52
C PRO A 130 -5.29 -4.21 2.65
N VAL A 131 -6.45 -4.83 2.42
CA VAL A 131 -7.55 -4.89 3.41
C VAL A 131 -7.17 -5.83 4.54
N LEU A 132 -6.67 -7.01 4.19
CA LEU A 132 -6.16 -7.98 5.17
C LEU A 132 -4.99 -7.39 5.96
N LEU A 133 -4.10 -6.65 5.30
CA LEU A 133 -2.96 -6.02 5.95
C LEU A 133 -3.40 -4.92 6.92
N LEU A 134 -4.33 -4.04 6.51
CA LEU A 134 -4.86 -3.01 7.40
C LEU A 134 -5.56 -3.63 8.61
N LEU A 135 -6.40 -4.66 8.38
CA LEU A 135 -7.11 -5.37 9.43
C LEU A 135 -6.13 -5.95 10.47
N ALA A 136 -5.10 -6.66 10.01
CA ALA A 136 -4.07 -7.22 10.88
C ALA A 136 -3.34 -6.14 11.69
N ILE A 137 -2.96 -5.02 11.04
CA ILE A 137 -2.30 -3.90 11.72
C ILE A 137 -3.21 -3.28 12.79
N VAL A 138 -4.50 -3.06 12.48
CA VAL A 138 -5.46 -2.46 13.42
C VAL A 138 -5.68 -3.39 14.62
N ILE A 139 -5.93 -4.68 14.39
CA ILE A 139 -6.11 -5.68 15.46
C ILE A 139 -4.87 -5.69 16.37
N LEU A 140 -3.67 -5.71 15.78
CA LEU A 140 -2.43 -5.72 16.54
C LEU A 140 -2.23 -4.45 17.37
N VAL A 141 -2.58 -3.28 16.84
CA VAL A 141 -2.43 -1.99 17.55
C VAL A 141 -3.49 -1.80 18.64
N VAL A 142 -4.70 -2.32 18.43
CA VAL A 142 -5.82 -2.22 19.39
C VAL A 142 -5.65 -3.23 20.52
N LEU A 143 -5.46 -4.50 20.19
CA LEU A 143 -5.39 -5.58 21.17
C LEU A 143 -4.03 -5.65 21.88
N LYS A 144 -2.95 -5.22 21.21
CA LYS A 144 -1.57 -5.33 21.68
C LYS A 144 -1.31 -6.67 22.36
N PRO A 145 -1.62 -7.79 21.68
CA PRO A 145 -1.35 -9.09 22.25
C PRO A 145 0.17 -9.17 22.41
N PHE A 146 0.65 -9.55 23.60
CA PHE A 146 2.06 -9.79 23.95
C PHE A 146 3.05 -8.60 23.89
#